data_AF-K0IA48-F1
#
_entry.id   AF-K0IA48-F1
#
_cell.length_a   1.000
_cell.length_b   1.000
_cell.length_c   1.000
_cell.angle_alpha   90.00
_cell.angle_beta   90.00
_cell.angle_gamma   90.00
#
_symmetry.space_group_name_H-M   'P 1'
#
loop_
_entity.id
_entity.type
_entity.pdbx_description
1 polymer ?
#
loop_
_entity_poly.entity_id
_entity_poly.type
_entity_poly.pdbx_seq_one_letter_code
_entity_poly.pdbx_strand_id
1 'polypeptide(L)'
;MATKGGKIAIMPTAKTSLPSCLNVGILWGHGSIASTAAAAVDALRAMNMLAAMRPGGAQPVVRWFWLRMPQERDATPPPVPGADLGPEALDVVVIPGWLVPTGPQLREISQRYSQHFGAMLRGHLQRGGLVAALFNGSSLLAHCGLLAGRKAALPWVFAPSIVLQSSESGAKTADVAEVIWQRERTWQRDGALWTTASLQDTPAAMLDLLAQTPAAELAQAASHALLFDPQRQLTATTAMETPTGHPLAAGALEQARRWLQDHRNEPYSLQATARAAATSPRTLLRWFAQVHGETPQDYLHRLRMAQAQALLQTTYLTVDDVAQQCGYNDTGSFRKVFTRVAGVTPGAYRQRFKLRTSRKQWLGRQGLSGDDGPV
;
A
#
# COMPACT_ATOMS: atom_id res chain seq x y z
N MET A 1 24.43 -43.04 -48.59
CA MET A 1 25.37 -41.93 -48.27
C MET A 1 24.61 -40.88 -47.48
N ALA A 2 25.19 -40.44 -46.37
CA ALA A 2 24.57 -39.79 -45.20
C ALA A 2 23.71 -38.53 -45.45
N THR A 3 22.49 -38.53 -44.90
CA THR A 3 21.72 -37.32 -44.55
C THR A 3 22.24 -36.75 -43.23
N LYS A 4 22.93 -35.60 -43.29
CA LYS A 4 23.42 -34.87 -42.11
C LYS A 4 22.29 -34.11 -41.45
N GLY A 5 21.95 -34.49 -40.21
CA GLY A 5 21.06 -33.74 -39.33
C GLY A 5 21.67 -32.40 -38.91
N GLY A 6 20.96 -31.31 -39.19
CA GLY A 6 21.28 -29.99 -38.66
C GLY A 6 20.99 -29.94 -37.17
N LYS A 7 22.04 -29.88 -36.35
CA LYS A 7 21.92 -29.53 -34.93
C LYS A 7 21.50 -28.06 -34.85
N ILE A 8 20.31 -27.80 -34.31
CA ILE A 8 19.91 -26.47 -33.83
C ILE A 8 20.87 -26.12 -32.69
N ALA A 9 21.75 -25.15 -32.94
CA ALA A 9 22.62 -24.60 -31.92
C ALA A 9 21.75 -23.84 -30.91
N ILE A 10 21.53 -24.44 -29.74
CA ILE A 10 21.00 -23.73 -28.58
C ILE A 10 22.11 -22.75 -28.17
N MET A 11 21.92 -21.46 -28.46
CA MET A 11 22.78 -20.39 -27.96
C MET A 11 22.84 -20.51 -26.43
N PRO A 12 24.03 -20.54 -25.82
CA PRO A 12 24.12 -20.49 -24.37
C PRO A 12 23.53 -19.16 -23.92
N THR A 13 22.51 -19.24 -23.06
CA THR A 13 21.99 -18.10 -22.33
C THR A 13 23.15 -17.39 -21.65
N ALA A 14 23.24 -16.07 -21.88
CA ALA A 14 24.27 -15.24 -21.27
C ALA A 14 24.30 -15.53 -19.76
N LYS A 15 25.47 -15.89 -19.23
CA LYS A 15 25.71 -15.94 -17.78
C LYS A 15 25.56 -14.51 -17.27
N THR A 16 24.36 -14.16 -16.80
CA THR A 16 24.13 -12.94 -16.06
C THR A 16 24.95 -13.04 -14.77
N SER A 17 26.10 -12.39 -14.73
CA SER A 17 26.87 -12.23 -13.49
C SER A 17 25.95 -11.60 -12.45
N LEU A 18 25.78 -12.26 -11.30
CA LEU A 18 25.03 -11.71 -10.18
C LEU A 18 25.58 -10.29 -9.88
N PRO A 19 24.71 -9.27 -9.75
CA PRO A 19 25.16 -7.92 -9.49
C PRO A 19 25.86 -7.82 -8.13
N SER A 20 26.68 -6.77 -7.99
CA SER A 20 27.22 -6.32 -6.71
C SER A 20 26.11 -6.24 -5.66
N CYS A 21 26.40 -6.74 -4.46
CA CYS A 21 25.48 -6.75 -3.32
C CYS A 21 24.85 -5.36 -3.10
N LEU A 22 23.52 -5.29 -3.03
CA LEU A 22 22.78 -4.05 -2.79
C LEU A 22 22.88 -3.63 -1.33
N ASN A 23 23.13 -2.35 -1.09
CA ASN A 23 23.25 -1.76 0.23
C ASN A 23 22.04 -0.86 0.51
N VAL A 24 21.23 -1.22 1.50
CA VAL A 24 19.99 -0.52 1.85
C VAL A 24 20.17 0.16 3.21
N GLY A 25 20.13 1.49 3.24
CA GLY A 25 20.07 2.23 4.50
C GLY A 25 18.63 2.39 4.96
N ILE A 26 18.32 2.04 6.20
CA ILE A 26 16.99 2.20 6.79
C ILE A 26 17.13 3.19 7.94
N LEU A 27 16.48 4.34 7.81
CA LEU A 27 16.44 5.32 8.90
C LEU A 27 15.76 4.69 10.12
N TRP A 28 16.29 4.98 11.29
CA TRP A 28 15.71 4.55 12.55
C TRP A 28 15.94 5.57 13.65
N GLY A 29 15.01 5.61 14.59
CA GLY A 29 15.13 6.39 15.79
C GLY A 29 13.84 6.39 16.60
N HIS A 30 13.77 7.26 17.60
CA HIS A 30 12.68 7.25 18.59
C HIS A 30 11.31 7.48 17.95
N GLY A 31 10.33 6.68 18.36
CA GLY A 31 8.96 6.78 17.85
C GLY A 31 8.78 6.30 16.41
N SER A 32 9.81 5.72 15.77
CA SER A 32 9.65 5.11 14.44
C SER A 32 8.63 3.96 14.50
N ILE A 33 7.77 3.87 13.48
CA ILE A 33 6.79 2.79 13.36
C ILE A 33 7.53 1.51 12.98
N ALA A 34 7.71 0.63 13.96
CA ALA A 34 8.44 -0.64 13.79
C ALA A 34 7.96 -1.47 12.60
N SER A 35 6.65 -1.50 12.32
CA SER A 35 6.10 -2.28 11.20
C SER A 35 6.58 -1.79 9.83
N THR A 36 6.88 -0.50 9.66
CA THR A 36 7.41 0.00 8.38
C THR A 36 8.85 -0.48 8.12
N ALA A 37 9.70 -0.41 9.14
CA ALA A 37 11.07 -0.89 9.07
C ALA A 37 11.13 -2.43 8.99
N ALA A 38 10.35 -3.13 9.79
CA ALA A 38 10.28 -4.60 9.79
C ALA A 38 9.79 -5.13 8.45
N ALA A 39 8.72 -4.54 7.87
CA ALA A 39 8.23 -4.91 6.54
C ALA A 39 9.28 -4.70 5.44
N ALA A 40 10.05 -3.62 5.51
CA ALA A 40 11.18 -3.41 4.60
C ALA A 40 12.22 -4.52 4.76
N VAL A 41 12.63 -4.84 6.00
CA VAL A 41 13.60 -5.91 6.28
C VAL A 41 13.09 -7.28 5.83
N ASP A 42 11.80 -7.59 6.01
CA ASP A 42 11.22 -8.86 5.56
C ASP A 42 11.31 -9.04 4.04
N ALA A 43 11.10 -7.96 3.26
CA ALA A 43 11.33 -7.99 1.82
C ALA A 43 12.80 -8.32 1.47
N LEU A 44 13.76 -7.68 2.15
CA LEU A 44 15.19 -7.92 1.94
C LEU A 44 15.61 -9.35 2.33
N ARG A 45 15.08 -9.85 3.46
CA ARG A 45 15.32 -11.21 3.95
C ARG A 45 14.76 -12.26 2.98
N ALA A 46 13.56 -12.05 2.45
CA ALA A 46 12.98 -12.95 1.46
C ALA A 46 13.81 -13.01 0.18
N MET A 47 14.35 -11.88 -0.30
CA MET A 47 15.26 -11.87 -1.44
C MET A 47 16.53 -12.69 -1.17
N ASN A 48 17.16 -12.52 -0.01
CA ASN A 48 18.33 -13.31 0.36
C ASN A 48 18.00 -14.80 0.52
N MET A 49 16.85 -15.14 1.11
CA MET A 49 16.37 -16.52 1.24
C MET A 49 16.17 -17.16 -0.13
N LEU A 50 15.50 -16.47 -1.06
CA LEU A 50 15.28 -16.94 -2.43
C LEU A 50 16.59 -17.09 -3.21
N ALA A 51 17.55 -16.19 -3.01
CA ALA A 51 18.87 -16.29 -3.62
C ALA A 51 19.62 -17.54 -3.14
N ALA A 52 19.55 -17.85 -1.82
CA ALA A 52 20.20 -19.02 -1.23
C ALA A 52 19.58 -20.35 -1.70
N MET A 53 18.30 -20.36 -2.09
CA MET A 53 17.64 -21.55 -2.64
C MET A 53 18.01 -21.83 -4.11
N ARG A 54 18.65 -20.89 -4.82
CA ARG A 54 19.07 -21.09 -6.21
C ARG A 54 20.38 -21.89 -6.29
N PRO A 55 20.56 -22.77 -7.29
CA PRO A 55 21.81 -23.51 -7.48
C PRO A 55 23.01 -22.56 -7.61
N GLY A 56 24.03 -22.74 -6.75
CA GLY A 56 25.22 -21.88 -6.71
C GLY A 56 25.03 -20.56 -5.94
N GLY A 57 23.90 -20.36 -5.26
CA GLY A 57 23.63 -19.15 -4.48
C GLY A 57 24.37 -19.14 -3.14
N ALA A 58 25.48 -18.39 -3.07
CA ALA A 58 26.11 -18.09 -1.78
C ALA A 58 26.80 -16.71 -1.79
N GLN A 59 26.00 -15.66 -1.54
CA GLN A 59 26.31 -14.39 -0.86
C GLN A 59 24.96 -13.68 -0.60
N PRO A 60 24.86 -12.78 0.40
CA PRO A 60 23.68 -11.91 0.48
C PRO A 60 23.62 -11.05 -0.79
N VAL A 61 22.49 -11.08 -1.48
CA VAL A 61 22.25 -10.20 -2.64
C VAL A 61 21.88 -8.80 -2.15
N VAL A 62 21.36 -8.69 -0.93
CA VAL A 62 21.05 -7.43 -0.26
C VAL A 62 21.57 -7.42 1.17
N ARG A 63 22.16 -6.29 1.57
CA ARG A 63 22.55 -5.94 2.94
C ARG A 63 21.78 -4.70 3.38
N TRP A 64 21.55 -4.56 4.67
CA TRP A 64 20.90 -3.37 5.20
C TRP A 64 21.54 -2.86 6.47
N PHE A 65 21.39 -1.55 6.66
CA PHE A 65 22.08 -0.78 7.68
C PHE A 65 21.14 0.19 8.38
N TRP A 66 21.24 0.30 9.70
CA TRP A 66 20.43 1.23 10.48
C TRP A 66 21.06 2.63 10.48
N LEU A 67 20.37 3.59 9.87
CA LEU A 67 20.80 5.00 9.82
C LEU A 67 20.13 5.76 10.97
N ARG A 68 20.89 6.05 12.03
CA ARG A 68 20.41 6.72 13.24
C ARG A 68 21.02 8.10 13.42
N MET A 69 20.26 8.99 14.04
CA MET A 69 20.78 10.26 14.53
C MET A 69 21.89 10.00 15.59
N PRO A 70 22.93 10.86 15.68
CA PRO A 70 23.94 10.73 16.72
C PRO A 70 23.36 10.71 18.14
N GLN A 71 22.28 11.45 18.36
CA GLN A 71 21.58 11.55 19.65
C GLN A 71 20.58 10.41 19.91
N GLU A 72 20.35 9.52 18.94
CA GLU A 72 19.37 8.42 19.05
C GLU A 72 20.04 7.06 18.78
N ARG A 73 21.32 6.91 19.16
CA ARG A 73 22.06 5.64 19.04
C ARG A 73 21.55 4.57 20.00
N ASP A 74 20.90 4.97 21.07
CA ASP A 74 20.22 4.12 22.04
C ASP A 74 18.86 3.62 21.54
N ALA A 75 18.29 4.23 20.49
CA ALA A 75 17.07 3.73 19.88
C ALA A 75 17.31 2.34 19.26
N THR A 76 16.75 1.32 19.89
CA THR A 76 16.89 -0.07 19.46
C THR A 76 15.98 -0.34 18.25
N PRO A 77 16.52 -0.80 17.10
CA PRO A 77 15.71 -1.23 15.97
C PRO A 77 14.86 -2.45 16.32
N PRO A 78 13.87 -2.82 15.46
CA PRO A 78 13.18 -4.09 15.62
C PRO A 78 14.20 -5.24 15.73
N PRO A 79 13.91 -6.33 16.49
CA PRO A 79 14.85 -7.42 16.74
C PRO A 79 15.03 -8.32 15.51
N VAL A 80 15.46 -7.72 14.41
CA VAL A 80 15.82 -8.35 13.15
C VAL A 80 17.30 -8.07 12.90
N PRO A 81 18.07 -9.01 12.31
CA PRO A 81 19.48 -8.79 12.02
C PRO A 81 19.66 -7.50 11.21
N GLY A 82 20.72 -6.74 11.43
CA GLY A 82 21.04 -5.52 10.70
C GLY A 82 22.33 -4.92 11.24
N ALA A 83 23.16 -4.35 10.37
CA ALA A 83 24.42 -3.74 10.79
C ALA A 83 24.25 -2.25 11.07
N ASP A 84 24.88 -1.74 12.11
CA ASP A 84 24.85 -0.30 12.43
C ASP A 84 25.87 0.52 11.64
N LEU A 85 26.87 -0.15 11.07
CA LEU A 85 27.91 0.44 10.24
C LEU A 85 27.76 -0.11 8.82
N GLY A 86 27.53 0.79 7.87
CA GLY A 86 27.41 0.49 6.45
C GLY A 86 28.45 1.18 5.58
N PRO A 87 28.52 0.82 4.29
CA PRO A 87 29.38 1.51 3.33
C PRO A 87 28.92 2.96 3.15
N GLU A 88 29.84 3.84 2.73
CA GLU A 88 29.52 5.25 2.43
C GLU A 88 28.51 5.39 1.27
N ALA A 89 28.50 4.41 0.36
CA ALA A 89 27.58 4.37 -0.78
C ALA A 89 26.45 3.37 -0.52
N LEU A 90 25.23 3.90 -0.47
CA LEU A 90 23.98 3.13 -0.41
C LEU A 90 23.34 3.12 -1.80
N ASP A 91 22.60 2.07 -2.11
CA ASP A 91 21.80 1.96 -3.34
C ASP A 91 20.36 2.43 -3.09
N VAL A 92 19.85 2.13 -1.90
CA VAL A 92 18.48 2.46 -1.48
C VAL A 92 18.51 3.08 -0.09
N VAL A 93 17.73 4.15 0.11
CA VAL A 93 17.43 4.70 1.45
C VAL A 93 15.94 4.55 1.75
N VAL A 94 15.63 3.96 2.90
CA VAL A 94 14.27 3.76 3.40
C VAL A 94 14.03 4.69 4.58
N ILE A 95 12.98 5.50 4.49
CA ILE A 95 12.52 6.40 5.54
C ILE A 95 11.26 5.77 6.15
N PRO A 96 11.30 5.30 7.41
CA PRO A 96 10.12 4.76 8.07
C PRO A 96 9.10 5.88 8.38
N GLY A 97 7.93 5.49 8.83
CA GLY A 97 6.99 6.42 9.46
C GLY A 97 7.30 6.62 10.95
N TRP A 98 6.67 7.62 11.57
CA TRP A 98 6.68 7.86 13.02
C TRP A 98 5.29 7.74 13.61
N LEU A 99 5.20 7.12 14.79
CA LEU A 99 3.97 6.98 15.55
C LEU A 99 3.76 8.26 16.38
N VAL A 100 3.03 9.21 15.80
CA VAL A 100 2.74 10.50 16.42
C VAL A 100 1.25 10.82 16.36
N PRO A 101 0.69 11.52 17.36
CA PRO A 101 -0.74 11.80 17.39
C PRO A 101 -1.15 13.01 16.54
N THR A 102 -0.21 13.88 16.12
CA THR A 102 -0.54 15.12 15.41
C THR A 102 0.44 15.48 14.30
N GLY A 103 -0.04 16.26 13.33
CA GLY A 103 0.78 16.84 12.24
C GLY A 103 1.90 17.77 12.71
N PRO A 104 1.69 18.67 13.69
CA PRO A 104 2.76 19.50 14.26
C PRO A 104 3.91 18.69 14.88
N GLN A 105 3.61 17.60 15.59
CA GLN A 105 4.68 16.73 16.12
C GLN A 105 5.42 15.98 15.00
N LEU A 106 4.70 15.51 13.98
CA LEU A 106 5.33 14.95 12.78
C LEU A 106 6.27 15.97 12.12
N ARG A 107 5.85 17.25 12.06
CA ARG A 107 6.63 18.35 11.50
C ARG A 107 7.93 18.57 12.29
N GLU A 108 7.86 18.62 13.62
CA GLU A 108 9.03 18.81 14.47
C GLU A 108 10.07 17.69 14.28
N ILE A 109 9.62 16.43 14.26
CA ILE A 109 10.50 15.28 14.00
C ILE A 109 11.11 15.38 12.60
N SER A 110 10.29 15.67 11.59
CA SER A 110 10.76 15.75 10.20
C SER A 110 11.76 16.89 9.99
N GLN A 111 11.58 18.03 10.65
CA GLN A 111 12.52 19.15 10.63
C GLN A 111 13.85 18.78 11.28
N ARG A 112 13.83 18.09 12.43
CA ARG A 112 15.04 17.60 13.10
C ARG A 112 15.81 16.62 12.23
N TYR A 113 15.11 15.68 11.62
CA TYR A 113 15.71 14.69 10.72
C TYR A 113 16.20 15.32 9.41
N SER A 114 15.54 16.36 8.89
CA SER A 114 15.98 17.03 7.65
C SER A 114 17.29 17.80 7.84
N GLN A 115 17.53 18.36 9.03
CA GLN A 115 18.80 19.01 9.37
C GLN A 115 20.00 18.05 9.29
N HIS A 116 19.79 16.78 9.61
CA HIS A 116 20.86 15.77 9.60
C HIS A 116 20.93 14.99 8.29
N PHE A 117 19.80 14.45 7.82
CA PHE A 117 19.77 13.57 6.65
C PHE A 117 19.48 14.30 5.33
N GLY A 118 19.07 15.57 5.36
CA GLY A 118 18.59 16.27 4.15
C GLY A 118 19.65 16.42 3.06
N ALA A 119 20.90 16.76 3.43
CA ALA A 119 22.00 16.84 2.48
C ALA A 119 22.34 15.45 1.89
N MET A 120 22.35 14.42 2.73
CA MET A 120 22.57 13.04 2.32
C MET A 120 21.50 12.57 1.33
N LEU A 121 20.21 12.78 1.64
CA LEU A 121 19.09 12.39 0.78
C LEU A 121 19.13 13.10 -0.58
N ARG A 122 19.44 14.40 -0.60
CA ARG A 122 19.61 15.16 -1.85
C ARG A 122 20.76 14.61 -2.68
N GLY A 123 21.94 14.44 -2.08
CA GLY A 123 23.11 13.89 -2.76
C GLY A 123 22.90 12.45 -3.25
N HIS A 124 22.18 11.63 -2.48
CA HIS A 124 21.81 10.26 -2.85
C HIS A 124 20.95 10.22 -4.11
N LEU A 125 19.88 11.02 -4.16
CA LEU A 125 19.01 11.13 -5.33
C LEU A 125 19.74 11.70 -6.55
N GLN A 126 20.63 12.69 -6.36
CA GLN A 126 21.42 13.29 -7.45
C GLN A 126 22.35 12.28 -8.12
N ARG A 127 22.85 11.29 -7.37
CA ARG A 127 23.70 10.20 -7.88
C ARG A 127 22.89 9.02 -8.44
N GLY A 128 21.56 9.13 -8.51
CA GLY A 128 20.67 8.09 -9.02
C GLY A 128 20.24 7.04 -8.00
N GLY A 129 20.54 7.25 -6.72
CA GLY A 129 20.10 6.38 -5.64
C GLY A 129 18.58 6.43 -5.44
N LEU A 130 18.00 5.32 -5.00
CA LEU A 130 16.54 5.21 -4.80
C LEU A 130 16.16 5.55 -3.36
N VAL A 131 14.98 6.14 -3.17
CA VAL A 131 14.45 6.45 -1.83
C VAL A 131 13.00 5.98 -1.70
N ALA A 132 12.69 5.26 -0.62
CA ALA A 132 11.33 4.94 -0.20
C ALA A 132 10.98 5.69 1.08
N ALA A 133 9.87 6.42 1.07
CA ALA A 133 9.27 7.01 2.26
C ALA A 133 7.96 6.31 2.61
N LEU A 134 7.96 5.63 3.76
CA LEU A 134 6.89 4.74 4.17
C LEU A 134 5.91 5.48 5.06
N PHE A 135 4.62 5.39 4.76
CA PHE A 135 3.54 6.05 5.48
C PHE A 135 3.79 7.56 5.62
N ASN A 136 3.85 8.09 6.84
CA ASN A 136 4.10 9.50 7.09
C ASN A 136 5.59 9.89 7.03
N GLY A 137 6.48 8.95 6.66
CA GLY A 137 7.90 9.22 6.34
C GLY A 137 8.09 10.25 5.23
N SER A 138 7.10 10.39 4.35
CA SER A 138 7.06 11.39 3.28
C SER A 138 7.15 12.84 3.81
N SER A 139 6.81 13.06 5.08
CA SER A 139 7.00 14.35 5.76
C SER A 139 8.46 14.81 5.82
N LEU A 140 9.41 13.87 5.95
CA LEU A 140 10.85 14.19 5.89
C LEU A 140 11.25 14.65 4.49
N LEU A 141 10.74 13.98 3.44
CA LEU A 141 11.00 14.38 2.06
C LEU A 141 10.43 15.78 1.76
N ALA A 142 9.26 16.12 2.30
CA ALA A 142 8.69 17.46 2.20
C ALA A 142 9.63 18.51 2.80
N HIS A 143 10.14 18.29 4.02
CA HIS A 143 11.09 19.21 4.69
C HIS A 143 12.43 19.32 3.98
N CYS A 144 12.82 18.30 3.22
CA CYS A 144 14.03 18.32 2.40
C CYS A 144 13.83 19.05 1.06
N GLY A 145 12.61 19.48 0.74
CA GLY A 145 12.24 20.06 -0.56
C GLY A 145 12.15 19.04 -1.69
N LEU A 146 12.06 17.75 -1.37
CA LEU A 146 12.16 16.64 -2.33
C LEU A 146 10.81 16.21 -2.92
N LEU A 147 9.69 16.72 -2.40
CA LEU A 147 8.33 16.41 -2.89
C LEU A 147 7.69 17.51 -3.74
N ALA A 148 8.27 18.71 -3.78
CA ALA A 148 7.72 19.82 -4.56
C ALA A 148 7.59 19.44 -6.05
N GLY A 149 6.39 19.57 -6.60
CA GLY A 149 6.05 19.21 -7.99
C GLY A 149 6.00 17.72 -8.30
N ARG A 150 6.20 16.84 -7.31
CA ARG A 150 6.24 15.37 -7.50
C ARG A 150 4.90 14.73 -7.18
N LYS A 151 4.59 13.62 -7.84
CA LYS A 151 3.46 12.75 -7.49
C LYS A 151 3.81 11.95 -6.24
N ALA A 152 2.94 11.99 -5.23
CA ALA A 152 3.13 11.24 -3.99
C ALA A 152 1.83 10.62 -3.49
N ALA A 153 1.92 9.41 -2.93
CA ALA A 153 0.86 8.79 -2.15
C ALA A 153 1.11 9.11 -0.67
N LEU A 154 0.15 9.78 -0.04
CA LEU A 154 0.27 10.30 1.32
C LEU A 154 -0.83 9.71 2.21
N PRO A 155 -0.54 9.37 3.48
CA PRO A 155 -1.57 8.91 4.40
C PRO A 155 -2.53 10.05 4.70
N TRP A 156 -3.83 9.81 4.48
CA TRP A 156 -4.87 10.84 4.54
C TRP A 156 -4.82 11.69 5.82
N VAL A 157 -4.49 11.07 6.96
CA VAL A 157 -4.44 11.72 8.27
C VAL A 157 -3.31 12.75 8.40
N PHE A 158 -2.21 12.59 7.65
CA PHE A 158 -1.08 13.52 7.66
C PHE A 158 -0.92 14.28 6.34
N ALA A 159 -1.67 13.93 5.29
CA ALA A 159 -1.57 14.55 3.97
C ALA A 159 -1.67 16.10 4.02
N PRO A 160 -2.60 16.73 4.76
CA PRO A 160 -2.66 18.19 4.85
C PRO A 160 -1.38 18.82 5.39
N SER A 161 -0.76 18.20 6.41
CA SER A 161 0.50 18.69 6.98
C SER A 161 1.65 18.54 5.99
N ILE A 162 1.75 17.41 5.29
CA ILE A 162 2.82 17.14 4.33
C ILE A 162 2.72 18.06 3.11
N VAL A 163 1.51 18.31 2.60
CA VAL A 163 1.26 19.22 1.47
C VAL A 163 1.64 20.65 1.83
N LEU A 164 1.21 21.14 3.01
CA LEU A 164 1.56 22.47 3.49
C LEU A 164 3.08 22.64 3.62
N GLN A 165 3.75 21.67 4.26
CA GLN A 165 5.20 21.68 4.46
C GLN A 165 5.98 21.67 3.14
N SER A 166 5.51 20.92 2.14
CA SER A 166 6.14 20.87 0.82
C SER A 166 6.12 22.24 0.14
N SER A 167 5.07 23.01 0.37
CA SER A 167 4.90 24.35 -0.21
C SER A 167 5.77 25.39 0.50
N GLU A 168 5.96 25.25 1.81
CA GLU A 168 6.81 26.14 2.62
C GLU A 168 8.32 25.87 2.46
N SER A 169 8.70 24.65 2.08
CA SER A 169 10.12 24.25 1.94
C SER A 169 10.73 24.61 0.58
N GLY A 170 9.90 24.99 -0.41
CA GLY A 170 10.38 25.57 -1.66
C GLY A 170 10.97 26.96 -1.40
N ALA A 171 12.09 27.28 -2.04
CA ALA A 171 12.62 28.65 -2.02
C ALA A 171 11.50 29.63 -2.38
N LYS A 172 11.43 30.78 -1.70
CA LYS A 172 10.41 31.84 -1.85
C LYS A 172 10.44 32.54 -3.22
N THR A 173 10.53 31.78 -4.30
CA THR A 173 10.28 32.21 -5.67
C THR A 173 8.86 31.81 -6.04
N ALA A 174 8.16 32.63 -6.82
CA ALA A 174 6.72 32.53 -7.08
C ALA A 174 6.24 31.22 -7.75
N ASP A 175 7.14 30.27 -8.04
CA ASP A 175 6.90 29.02 -8.77
C ASP A 175 7.22 27.76 -7.93
N VAL A 176 6.87 27.74 -6.64
CA VAL A 176 6.97 26.48 -5.87
C VAL A 176 5.82 25.56 -6.28
N ALA A 177 6.13 24.54 -7.08
CA ALA A 177 5.17 23.52 -7.44
C ALA A 177 4.74 22.71 -6.21
N GLU A 178 3.44 22.67 -5.92
CA GLU A 178 2.88 21.82 -4.86
C GLU A 178 3.09 20.32 -5.16
N VAL A 179 3.11 19.51 -4.10
CA VAL A 179 3.09 18.05 -4.25
C VAL A 179 1.78 17.60 -4.89
N ILE A 180 1.86 16.74 -5.91
CA ILE A 180 0.71 16.23 -6.65
C ILE A 180 0.17 14.98 -5.94
N TRP A 181 -0.65 15.18 -4.90
CA TRP A 181 -1.17 14.08 -4.08
C TRP A 181 -2.07 13.10 -4.87
N GLN A 182 -1.63 11.85 -4.95
CA GLN A 182 -2.33 10.72 -5.57
C GLN A 182 -3.29 10.07 -4.56
N ARG A 183 -4.53 10.57 -4.50
CA ARG A 183 -5.53 10.19 -3.48
C ARG A 183 -6.03 8.75 -3.58
N GLU A 184 -5.96 8.15 -4.77
CA GLU A 184 -6.51 6.83 -5.07
C GLU A 184 -5.45 5.71 -5.04
N ARG A 185 -4.21 6.05 -4.71
CA ARG A 185 -3.08 5.12 -4.73
C ARG A 185 -2.59 4.83 -3.33
N THR A 186 -2.34 3.56 -3.04
CA THR A 186 -1.75 3.13 -1.77
C THR A 186 -0.24 3.33 -1.73
N TRP A 187 0.44 3.33 -2.89
CA TRP A 187 1.79 3.84 -3.07
C TRP A 187 1.97 4.53 -4.43
N GLN A 188 2.97 5.41 -4.53
CA GLN A 188 3.31 6.12 -5.76
C GLN A 188 4.82 6.14 -5.97
N ARG A 189 5.23 5.78 -7.19
CA ARG A 189 6.57 6.02 -7.72
C ARG A 189 6.60 7.32 -8.52
N ASP A 190 7.57 8.18 -8.26
CA ASP A 190 7.90 9.31 -9.13
C ASP A 190 9.43 9.35 -9.31
N GLY A 191 9.93 8.94 -10.47
CA GLY A 191 11.35 8.80 -10.73
C GLY A 191 12.03 7.83 -9.76
N ALA A 192 12.98 8.34 -8.96
CA ALA A 192 13.73 7.62 -7.94
C ALA A 192 13.08 7.64 -6.54
N LEU A 193 11.84 8.16 -6.42
CA LEU A 193 11.11 8.27 -5.15
C LEU A 193 9.90 7.35 -5.10
N TRP A 194 9.75 6.64 -3.98
CA TRP A 194 8.56 5.87 -3.62
C TRP A 194 7.95 6.47 -2.36
N THR A 195 6.63 6.62 -2.35
CA THR A 195 5.87 7.08 -1.18
C THR A 195 4.69 6.15 -0.95
N THR A 196 4.37 5.84 0.30
CA THR A 196 3.20 5.01 0.64
C THR A 196 2.18 5.77 1.49
N ALA A 197 0.90 5.58 1.20
CA ALA A 197 -0.22 6.15 1.95
C ALA A 197 -0.71 5.24 3.09
N SER A 198 -0.18 4.03 3.19
CA SER A 198 -0.66 2.98 4.09
C SER A 198 0.50 2.15 4.64
N LEU A 199 0.32 1.61 5.85
CA LEU A 199 1.26 0.67 6.45
C LEU A 199 1.21 -0.70 5.75
N GLN A 200 0.02 -1.16 5.35
CA GLN A 200 -0.20 -2.51 4.83
C GLN A 200 0.47 -2.74 3.46
N ASP A 201 0.63 -1.66 2.69
CA ASP A 201 1.18 -1.70 1.32
C ASP A 201 2.70 -1.50 1.31
N THR A 202 3.33 -1.35 2.48
CA THR A 202 4.78 -1.19 2.61
C THR A 202 5.58 -2.31 1.95
N PRO A 203 5.29 -3.62 2.17
CA PRO A 203 6.03 -4.70 1.52
C PRO A 203 5.92 -4.62 -0.01
N ALA A 204 4.73 -4.34 -0.53
CA ALA A 204 4.49 -4.25 -1.98
C ALA A 204 5.27 -3.09 -2.60
N ALA A 205 5.24 -1.90 -1.99
CA ALA A 205 6.00 -0.75 -2.46
C ALA A 205 7.52 -0.97 -2.39
N MET A 206 8.00 -1.64 -1.34
CA MET A 206 9.42 -2.00 -1.21
C MET A 206 9.88 -2.95 -2.30
N LEU A 207 9.09 -3.98 -2.61
CA LEU A 207 9.41 -4.94 -3.67
C LEU A 207 9.32 -4.32 -5.07
N ASP A 208 8.36 -3.40 -5.29
CA ASP A 208 8.27 -2.60 -6.52
C ASP A 208 9.50 -1.69 -6.71
N LEU A 209 9.99 -1.07 -5.63
CA LEU A 209 11.25 -0.31 -5.66
C LEU A 209 12.44 -1.21 -5.97
N LEU A 210 12.57 -2.34 -5.25
CA LEU A 210 13.69 -3.27 -5.42
C LEU A 210 13.70 -3.90 -6.81
N ALA A 211 12.53 -4.01 -7.47
CA ALA A 211 12.42 -4.40 -8.87
C ALA A 211 13.07 -3.40 -9.86
N GLN A 212 13.47 -2.20 -9.40
CA GLN A 212 14.21 -1.21 -10.19
C GLN A 212 15.72 -1.26 -9.98
N THR A 213 16.20 -2.22 -9.19
CA THR A 213 17.62 -2.44 -8.93
C THR A 213 18.15 -3.59 -9.79
N PRO A 214 19.48 -3.79 -9.85
CA PRO A 214 20.04 -4.99 -10.48
C PRO A 214 19.50 -6.32 -9.91
N ALA A 215 18.94 -6.35 -8.70
CA ALA A 215 18.31 -7.54 -8.12
C ALA A 215 16.82 -7.71 -8.51
N ALA A 216 16.39 -7.13 -9.63
CA ALA A 216 14.98 -7.09 -10.04
C ALA A 216 14.31 -8.47 -10.10
N GLU A 217 15.00 -9.48 -10.63
CA GLU A 217 14.47 -10.84 -10.74
C GLU A 217 14.15 -11.46 -9.37
N LEU A 218 15.01 -11.21 -8.37
CA LEU A 218 14.79 -11.68 -7.00
C LEU A 218 13.70 -10.89 -6.29
N ALA A 219 13.59 -9.58 -6.55
CA ALA A 219 12.50 -8.76 -6.02
C ALA A 219 11.14 -9.24 -6.58
N GLN A 220 11.05 -9.55 -7.87
CA GLN A 220 9.85 -10.12 -8.49
C GLN A 220 9.51 -11.50 -7.90
N ALA A 221 10.51 -12.37 -7.72
CA ALA A 221 10.30 -13.67 -7.08
C ALA A 221 9.82 -13.52 -5.62
N ALA A 222 10.40 -12.58 -4.86
CA ALA A 222 9.97 -12.28 -3.49
C ALA A 222 8.54 -11.72 -3.45
N SER A 223 8.16 -10.89 -4.42
CA SER A 223 6.77 -10.41 -4.57
C SER A 223 5.78 -11.55 -4.76
N HIS A 224 6.12 -12.55 -5.56
CA HIS A 224 5.27 -13.72 -5.77
C HIS A 224 5.15 -14.63 -4.55
N ALA A 225 6.16 -14.62 -3.67
CA ALA A 225 6.20 -15.46 -2.48
C ALA A 225 5.56 -14.80 -1.24
N LEU A 226 5.75 -13.49 -1.08
CA LEU A 226 5.33 -12.75 0.12
C LEU A 226 3.96 -12.08 -0.01
N LEU A 227 3.59 -11.62 -1.21
CA LEU A 227 2.36 -10.86 -1.38
C LEU A 227 1.21 -11.80 -1.69
N PHE A 228 0.06 -11.53 -1.06
CA PHE A 228 -1.15 -12.26 -1.36
C PHE A 228 -1.64 -11.91 -2.76
N ASP A 229 -1.77 -12.93 -3.60
CA ASP A 229 -2.40 -12.85 -4.92
C ASP A 229 -3.50 -13.93 -4.97
N PRO A 230 -4.78 -13.55 -5.04
CA PRO A 230 -5.87 -14.51 -5.01
C PRO A 230 -5.84 -15.45 -6.21
N GLN A 231 -5.41 -14.99 -7.39
CA GLN A 231 -5.34 -15.85 -8.58
C GLN A 231 -4.21 -16.87 -8.43
N ARG A 232 -3.06 -16.44 -7.90
CA ARG A 232 -1.93 -17.33 -7.62
C ARG A 232 -2.26 -18.36 -6.54
N GLN A 233 -2.88 -17.92 -5.45
CA GLN A 233 -3.33 -18.81 -4.38
C GLN A 233 -4.28 -19.87 -4.94
N LEU A 234 -5.30 -19.45 -5.68
CA LEU A 234 -6.26 -20.36 -6.33
C LEU A 234 -5.57 -21.31 -7.32
N THR A 235 -4.64 -20.81 -8.13
CA THR A 235 -3.91 -21.64 -9.10
C THR A 235 -3.05 -22.68 -8.39
N ALA A 236 -2.31 -22.29 -7.35
CA ALA A 236 -1.45 -23.18 -6.59
C ALA A 236 -2.26 -24.24 -5.82
N THR A 237 -3.33 -23.84 -5.13
CA THR A 237 -4.19 -24.78 -4.41
C THR A 237 -4.94 -25.71 -5.36
N THR A 238 -5.47 -25.20 -6.48
CA THR A 238 -6.14 -26.04 -7.49
C THR A 238 -5.17 -27.05 -8.10
N ALA A 239 -3.94 -26.64 -8.42
CA ALA A 239 -2.90 -27.54 -8.95
C ALA A 239 -2.47 -28.60 -7.93
N MET A 240 -2.51 -28.29 -6.63
CA MET A 240 -2.27 -29.24 -5.55
C MET A 240 -3.48 -30.16 -5.29
N GLU A 241 -4.70 -29.68 -5.55
CA GLU A 241 -5.96 -30.39 -5.32
C GLU A 241 -6.41 -31.26 -6.51
N THR A 242 -5.71 -31.22 -7.66
CA THR A 242 -6.06 -32.09 -8.79
C THR A 242 -5.27 -33.40 -8.76
N PRO A 243 -5.97 -34.48 -8.36
CA PRO A 243 -6.39 -35.49 -9.32
C PRO A 243 -7.88 -35.28 -9.61
N THR A 244 -8.21 -34.92 -10.86
CA THR A 244 -9.57 -34.79 -11.44
C THR A 244 -10.49 -33.65 -10.94
N GLY A 245 -10.67 -32.59 -11.76
CA GLY A 245 -11.76 -31.59 -11.59
C GLY A 245 -11.64 -30.39 -12.55
N HIS A 246 -12.71 -30.06 -13.27
CA HIS A 246 -12.69 -29.17 -14.45
C HIS A 246 -12.25 -27.69 -14.18
N PRO A 247 -11.19 -27.18 -14.85
CA PRO A 247 -10.65 -25.81 -14.71
C PRO A 247 -11.64 -24.65 -14.98
N LEU A 248 -12.75 -24.91 -15.66
CA LEU A 248 -13.70 -23.89 -16.12
C LEU A 248 -14.51 -23.25 -14.97
N ALA A 249 -14.65 -23.92 -13.82
CA ALA A 249 -15.47 -23.43 -12.71
C ALA A 249 -14.82 -22.29 -11.91
N ALA A 250 -13.50 -22.35 -11.69
CA ALA A 250 -12.76 -21.35 -10.92
C ALA A 250 -12.69 -19.99 -11.65
N GLY A 251 -12.49 -20.00 -12.98
CA GLY A 251 -12.43 -18.78 -13.78
C GLY A 251 -13.75 -18.01 -13.83
N ALA A 252 -14.87 -18.72 -14.02
CA ALA A 252 -16.19 -18.13 -14.07
C ALA A 252 -16.63 -17.53 -12.71
N LEU A 253 -16.31 -18.19 -11.60
CA LEU A 253 -16.64 -17.67 -10.27
C LEU A 253 -15.91 -16.35 -9.96
N GLU A 254 -14.62 -16.26 -10.30
CA GLU A 254 -13.84 -15.04 -10.12
C GLU A 254 -14.32 -13.89 -11.02
N GLN A 255 -14.74 -14.19 -12.25
CA GLN A 255 -15.36 -13.20 -13.14
C GLN A 255 -16.66 -12.64 -12.56
N ALA A 256 -17.52 -13.51 -12.00
CA ALA A 256 -18.74 -13.07 -11.33
C ALA A 256 -18.44 -12.17 -10.12
N ARG A 257 -17.42 -12.52 -9.33
CA ARG A 257 -16.99 -11.75 -8.15
C ARG A 257 -16.57 -10.33 -8.53
N ARG A 258 -15.72 -10.18 -9.55
CA ARG A 258 -15.27 -8.88 -10.05
C ARG A 258 -16.43 -8.05 -10.58
N TRP A 259 -17.30 -8.67 -11.38
CA TRP A 259 -18.49 -8.01 -11.90
C TRP A 259 -19.36 -7.40 -10.79
N LEU A 260 -19.63 -8.15 -9.71
CA LEU A 260 -20.42 -7.67 -8.57
C LEU A 260 -19.71 -6.54 -7.79
N GLN A 261 -18.39 -6.50 -7.77
CA GLN A 261 -17.63 -5.41 -7.11
C GLN A 261 -17.70 -4.12 -7.91
N ASP A 262 -17.56 -4.21 -9.23
CA ASP A 262 -17.57 -3.06 -10.14
C ASP A 262 -18.98 -2.45 -10.24
N HIS A 263 -20.01 -3.30 -10.28
CA HIS A 263 -21.41 -2.89 -10.43
C HIS A 263 -22.16 -2.86 -9.10
N ARG A 264 -21.44 -2.72 -7.97
CA ARG A 264 -22.03 -2.85 -6.63
C ARG A 264 -23.14 -1.83 -6.34
N ASN A 265 -23.13 -0.69 -7.00
CA ASN A 265 -24.11 0.39 -6.82
C ASN A 265 -25.34 0.26 -7.74
N GLU A 266 -25.37 -0.75 -8.61
CA GLU A 266 -26.42 -0.93 -9.62
C GLU A 266 -27.47 -1.96 -9.18
N PRO A 267 -28.70 -1.95 -9.75
CA PRO A 267 -29.69 -2.98 -9.46
C PRO A 267 -29.16 -4.40 -9.74
N TYR A 268 -29.34 -5.31 -8.78
CA TYR A 268 -28.84 -6.68 -8.90
C TYR A 268 -29.57 -7.46 -10.00
N SER A 269 -28.80 -8.16 -10.85
CA SER A 269 -29.32 -9.14 -11.81
C SER A 269 -28.46 -10.40 -11.83
N LEU A 270 -29.06 -11.51 -11.41
CA LEU A 270 -28.41 -12.82 -11.47
C LEU A 270 -28.08 -13.20 -12.93
N GLN A 271 -28.94 -12.85 -13.88
CA GLN A 271 -28.72 -13.14 -15.30
C GLN A 271 -27.58 -12.30 -15.89
N ALA A 272 -27.45 -11.03 -15.50
CA ALA A 272 -26.32 -10.21 -15.94
C ALA A 272 -24.99 -10.74 -15.36
N THR A 273 -25.00 -11.06 -14.06
CA THR A 273 -23.82 -11.61 -13.37
C THR A 273 -23.38 -12.94 -13.97
N ALA A 274 -24.32 -13.84 -14.26
CA ALA A 274 -24.02 -15.12 -14.89
C ALA A 274 -23.47 -14.97 -16.32
N ARG A 275 -24.01 -14.02 -17.10
CA ARG A 275 -23.49 -13.70 -18.45
C ARG A 275 -22.08 -13.14 -18.40
N ALA A 276 -21.79 -12.21 -17.50
CA ALA A 276 -20.45 -11.64 -17.31
C ALA A 276 -19.41 -12.72 -16.92
N ALA A 277 -19.86 -13.78 -16.25
CA ALA A 277 -19.07 -14.92 -15.83
C ALA A 277 -19.08 -16.10 -16.81
N ALA A 278 -19.63 -15.93 -18.02
CA ALA A 278 -19.77 -16.97 -19.03
C ALA A 278 -20.39 -18.29 -18.50
N THR A 279 -21.40 -18.20 -17.63
CA THR A 279 -22.05 -19.36 -16.99
C THR A 279 -23.57 -19.21 -16.92
N SER A 280 -24.26 -20.28 -16.50
CA SER A 280 -25.71 -20.24 -16.26
C SER A 280 -26.04 -19.73 -14.85
N PRO A 281 -27.20 -19.08 -14.63
CA PRO A 281 -27.66 -18.67 -13.30
C PRO A 281 -27.66 -19.81 -12.26
N ARG A 282 -28.11 -21.00 -12.67
CA ARG A 282 -28.16 -22.19 -11.80
C ARG A 282 -26.76 -22.64 -11.39
N THR A 283 -25.83 -22.64 -12.36
CA THR A 283 -24.43 -23.00 -12.12
C THR A 283 -23.76 -22.00 -11.19
N LEU A 284 -23.99 -20.70 -11.42
CA LEU A 284 -23.46 -19.62 -10.60
C LEU A 284 -23.91 -19.72 -9.14
N LEU A 285 -25.21 -19.92 -8.90
CA LEU A 285 -25.77 -20.10 -7.56
C LEU A 285 -25.12 -21.29 -6.83
N ARG A 286 -24.99 -22.43 -7.51
CA ARG A 286 -24.37 -23.63 -6.94
C ARG A 286 -22.91 -23.37 -6.57
N TRP A 287 -22.13 -22.73 -7.43
CA TRP A 287 -20.72 -22.44 -7.17
C TRP A 287 -20.54 -21.43 -6.04
N PHE A 288 -21.36 -20.37 -5.99
CA PHE A 288 -21.35 -19.42 -4.87
C PHE A 288 -21.67 -20.10 -3.54
N ALA A 289 -22.69 -20.97 -3.51
CA ALA A 289 -23.01 -21.74 -2.31
C ALA A 289 -21.89 -22.71 -1.89
N GLN A 290 -21.25 -23.39 -2.85
CA GLN A 290 -20.17 -24.35 -2.57
C GLN A 290 -18.88 -23.67 -2.09
N VAL A 291 -18.50 -22.54 -2.69
CA VAL A 291 -17.21 -21.89 -2.45
C VAL A 291 -17.29 -20.78 -1.40
N HIS A 292 -18.38 -20.01 -1.38
CA HIS A 292 -18.54 -18.86 -0.48
C HIS A 292 -19.55 -19.11 0.64
N GLY A 293 -20.33 -20.20 0.60
CA GLY A 293 -21.37 -20.48 1.59
C GLY A 293 -22.54 -19.50 1.54
N GLU A 294 -22.60 -18.62 0.54
CA GLU A 294 -23.62 -17.57 0.39
C GLU A 294 -24.07 -17.44 -1.07
N THR A 295 -25.21 -16.77 -1.32
CA THR A 295 -25.66 -16.49 -2.69
C THR A 295 -24.92 -15.28 -3.28
N PRO A 296 -24.88 -15.10 -4.62
CA PRO A 296 -24.30 -13.89 -5.22
C PRO A 296 -24.99 -12.59 -4.76
N GLN A 297 -26.29 -12.67 -4.43
CA GLN A 297 -27.05 -11.54 -3.91
C GLN A 297 -26.64 -11.18 -2.48
N ASP A 298 -26.43 -12.18 -1.62
CA ASP A 298 -25.96 -11.95 -0.25
C ASP A 298 -24.52 -11.42 -0.24
N TYR A 299 -23.67 -11.94 -1.13
CA TYR A 299 -22.32 -11.43 -1.37
C TYR A 299 -22.36 -9.93 -1.75
N LEU A 300 -23.23 -9.55 -2.68
CA LEU A 300 -23.42 -8.15 -3.06
C LEU A 300 -23.92 -7.28 -1.90
N HIS A 301 -24.88 -7.75 -1.10
CA HIS A 301 -25.32 -7.03 0.09
C HIS A 301 -24.17 -6.80 1.07
N ARG A 302 -23.32 -7.81 1.30
CA ARG A 302 -22.14 -7.69 2.17
C ARG A 302 -21.16 -6.64 1.66
N LEU A 303 -20.91 -6.60 0.35
CA LEU A 303 -20.08 -5.54 -0.27
C LEU A 303 -20.67 -4.14 -0.04
N ARG A 304 -21.98 -3.98 -0.25
CA ARG A 304 -22.66 -2.70 -0.03
C ARG A 304 -22.60 -2.26 1.43
N MET A 305 -22.75 -3.18 2.38
CA MET A 305 -22.66 -2.86 3.81
C MET A 305 -21.26 -2.45 4.22
N ALA A 306 -20.21 -3.10 3.70
CA ALA A 306 -18.83 -2.69 3.94
C ALA A 306 -18.58 -1.25 3.44
N GLN A 307 -19.07 -0.90 2.25
CA GLN A 307 -19.00 0.46 1.72
C GLN A 307 -19.79 1.45 2.59
N ALA A 308 -20.99 1.10 3.02
CA ALA A 308 -21.80 1.94 3.90
C ALA A 308 -21.10 2.24 5.24
N GLN A 309 -20.49 1.22 5.85
CA GLN A 309 -19.70 1.37 7.06
C GLN A 309 -18.55 2.34 6.85
N ALA A 310 -17.80 2.21 5.74
CA ALA A 310 -16.71 3.12 5.41
C ALA A 310 -17.20 4.57 5.25
N LEU A 311 -18.28 4.80 4.50
CA LEU A 311 -18.85 6.14 4.30
C LEU A 311 -19.37 6.77 5.60
N LEU A 312 -19.97 5.97 6.48
CA LEU A 312 -20.43 6.42 7.80
C LEU A 312 -19.27 6.79 8.73
N GLN A 313 -18.10 6.17 8.56
CA GLN A 313 -16.88 6.45 9.33
C GLN A 313 -16.11 7.68 8.82
N THR A 314 -16.04 7.87 7.50
CA THR A 314 -15.10 8.82 6.88
C THR A 314 -15.73 10.10 6.33
N THR A 315 -17.06 10.15 6.15
CA THR A 315 -17.74 11.29 5.52
C THR A 315 -18.83 11.90 6.42
N TYR A 316 -19.35 13.07 6.04
CA TYR A 316 -20.52 13.71 6.68
C TYR A 316 -21.84 13.52 5.91
N LEU A 317 -21.87 12.61 4.92
CA LEU A 317 -23.06 12.34 4.11
C LEU A 317 -24.27 11.96 4.98
N THR A 318 -25.48 12.32 4.55
CA THR A 318 -26.69 11.87 5.25
C THR A 318 -26.83 10.34 5.11
N VAL A 319 -27.64 9.72 5.98
CA VAL A 319 -27.89 8.26 5.87
C VAL A 319 -28.55 7.92 4.52
N ASP A 320 -29.34 8.84 3.98
CA ASP A 320 -30.03 8.73 2.71
C ASP A 320 -29.03 8.80 1.53
N ASP A 321 -28.08 9.75 1.56
CA ASP A 321 -27.00 9.82 0.56
C ASP A 321 -26.13 8.56 0.58
N VAL A 322 -25.81 8.05 1.78
CA VAL A 322 -25.06 6.80 1.94
C VAL A 322 -25.83 5.62 1.37
N ALA A 323 -27.14 5.54 1.58
CA ALA A 323 -27.98 4.48 1.03
C ALA A 323 -27.94 4.50 -0.51
N GLN A 324 -28.11 5.69 -1.12
CA GLN A 324 -28.04 5.84 -2.57
C GLN A 324 -26.66 5.47 -3.13
N GLN A 325 -25.58 5.93 -2.49
CA GLN A 325 -24.21 5.59 -2.90
C GLN A 325 -23.87 4.10 -2.75
N CYS A 326 -24.63 3.35 -1.96
CA CYS A 326 -24.53 1.90 -1.82
C CYS A 326 -25.53 1.15 -2.71
N GLY A 327 -26.21 1.83 -3.64
CA GLY A 327 -27.16 1.21 -4.58
C GLY A 327 -28.52 0.83 -3.98
N TYR A 328 -28.94 1.51 -2.90
CA TYR A 328 -30.28 1.38 -2.34
C TYR A 328 -31.15 2.57 -2.77
N ASN A 329 -32.26 2.28 -3.43
CA ASN A 329 -33.26 3.30 -3.81
C ASN A 329 -34.22 3.63 -2.65
N ASP A 330 -34.29 2.77 -1.64
CA ASP A 330 -35.11 2.97 -0.44
C ASP A 330 -34.21 2.95 0.81
N THR A 331 -34.12 4.11 1.47
CA THR A 331 -33.39 4.27 2.73
C THR A 331 -33.97 3.39 3.84
N GLY A 332 -35.28 3.12 3.84
CA GLY A 332 -35.92 2.25 4.84
C GLY A 332 -35.38 0.82 4.79
N SER A 333 -35.32 0.25 3.60
CA SER A 333 -34.72 -1.06 3.34
C SER A 333 -33.23 -1.09 3.68
N PHE A 334 -32.49 -0.05 3.32
CA PHE A 334 -31.08 0.08 3.70
C PHE A 334 -30.89 0.02 5.22
N ARG A 335 -31.66 0.81 5.98
CA ARG A 335 -31.56 0.83 7.46
C ARG A 335 -31.79 -0.53 8.08
N LYS A 336 -32.77 -1.29 7.58
CA LYS A 336 -33.07 -2.66 8.05
C LYS A 336 -31.91 -3.61 7.78
N VAL A 337 -31.40 -3.64 6.55
CA VAL A 337 -30.28 -4.51 6.16
C VAL A 337 -29.02 -4.14 6.92
N PHE A 338 -28.71 -2.85 7.03
CA PHE A 338 -27.55 -2.37 7.78
C PHE A 338 -27.62 -2.78 9.24
N THR A 339 -28.76 -2.60 9.89
CA THR A 339 -28.92 -2.97 11.31
C THR A 339 -28.76 -4.47 11.52
N ARG A 340 -29.27 -5.30 10.60
CA ARG A 340 -29.09 -6.75 10.64
C ARG A 340 -27.62 -7.17 10.51
N VAL A 341 -26.83 -6.48 9.68
CA VAL A 341 -25.43 -6.81 9.42
C VAL A 341 -24.47 -6.22 10.46
N ALA A 342 -24.69 -4.95 10.86
CA ALA A 342 -23.81 -4.22 11.77
C ALA A 342 -24.21 -4.33 13.24
N GLY A 343 -25.39 -4.89 13.55
CA GLY A 343 -25.95 -5.01 14.90
C GLY A 343 -26.42 -3.69 15.52
N VAL A 344 -26.27 -2.56 14.84
CA VAL A 344 -26.67 -1.22 15.28
C VAL A 344 -27.19 -0.39 14.12
N THR A 345 -27.99 0.65 14.40
CA THR A 345 -28.51 1.54 13.35
C THR A 345 -27.37 2.33 12.68
N PRO A 346 -27.52 2.77 11.42
CA PRO A 346 -26.50 3.59 10.73
C PRO A 346 -26.11 4.85 11.52
N GLY A 347 -27.08 5.50 12.16
CA GLY A 347 -26.85 6.68 12.99
C GLY A 347 -26.04 6.36 14.26
N ALA A 348 -26.38 5.28 14.96
CA ALA A 348 -25.62 4.82 16.13
C ALA A 348 -24.21 4.36 15.74
N TYR A 349 -24.07 3.66 14.61
CA TYR A 349 -22.78 3.27 14.03
C TYR A 349 -21.91 4.50 13.78
N ARG A 350 -22.45 5.53 13.11
CA ARG A 350 -21.78 6.81 12.90
C ARG A 350 -21.36 7.46 14.21
N GLN A 351 -22.20 7.46 15.24
CA GLN A 351 -21.86 8.03 16.54
C GLN A 351 -20.74 7.27 17.26
N ARG A 352 -20.71 5.94 17.15
CA ARG A 352 -19.67 5.08 17.74
C ARG A 352 -18.30 5.28 17.09
N PHE A 353 -18.27 5.53 15.78
CA PHE A 353 -17.05 5.74 15.01
C PHE A 353 -16.78 7.21 14.66
N LYS A 354 -17.58 8.14 15.18
CA LYS A 354 -17.22 9.56 15.23
C LYS A 354 -15.97 9.64 16.09
N LEU A 355 -14.82 9.86 15.44
CA LEU A 355 -13.65 10.42 16.10
C LEU A 355 -14.14 11.63 16.91
N ARG A 356 -14.10 11.52 18.24
CA ARG A 356 -14.52 12.56 19.20
C ARG A 356 -13.50 13.70 19.22
N THR A 357 -13.27 14.32 18.08
CA THR A 357 -12.48 15.55 17.96
C THR A 357 -13.34 16.58 17.26
N SER A 358 -13.58 17.70 17.93
CA SER A 358 -14.41 18.77 17.38
C SER A 358 -13.76 19.33 16.10
N ARG A 359 -14.60 19.62 15.10
CA ARG A 359 -14.18 20.28 13.84
C ARG A 359 -13.41 21.60 14.09
N LYS A 360 -13.61 22.24 15.26
CA LYS A 360 -12.91 23.45 15.71
C LYS A 360 -11.40 23.24 15.92
N GLN A 361 -10.93 22.02 16.26
CA GLN A 361 -9.50 21.75 16.47
C GLN A 361 -8.71 21.57 15.17
N TRP A 362 -9.35 21.21 14.06
CA TRP A 362 -8.67 20.92 12.78
C TRP A 362 -8.54 22.14 11.85
N LEU A 363 -9.24 23.24 12.13
CA LEU A 363 -9.27 24.44 11.29
C LEU A 363 -8.38 25.59 11.79
N GLY A 364 -7.62 25.40 12.87
CA GLY A 364 -6.67 26.42 13.35
C GLY A 364 -7.29 27.75 13.79
N ARG A 365 -8.57 27.76 14.22
CA ARG A 365 -9.23 28.95 14.76
C ARG A 365 -9.34 28.94 16.29
N GLN A 366 -8.26 28.63 16.98
CA GLN A 366 -8.14 29.08 18.36
C GLN A 366 -7.62 30.52 18.34
N GLY A 367 -8.48 31.48 18.71
CA GLY A 367 -8.09 32.89 18.90
C GLY A 367 -8.99 33.96 18.30
N LEU A 368 -10.06 33.63 17.57
CA LEU A 368 -11.00 34.66 17.09
C LEU A 368 -12.27 34.63 17.95
N SER A 369 -12.39 35.66 18.80
CA SER A 369 -13.57 35.97 19.59
C SER A 369 -14.75 36.31 18.69
N GLY A 370 -15.91 35.73 19.01
CA GLY A 370 -17.22 36.14 18.49
C GLY A 370 -17.69 35.37 17.27
N ASP A 371 -18.31 34.21 17.49
CA ASP A 371 -19.54 33.84 16.76
C ASP A 371 -20.20 32.64 17.46
N ASP A 372 -21.02 32.92 18.47
CA ASP A 372 -21.98 31.96 19.03
C ASP A 372 -23.37 32.33 18.48
N GLY A 373 -23.66 31.87 17.27
CA GLY A 373 -24.99 31.89 16.65
C GLY A 373 -25.56 30.46 16.56
N PRO A 374 -26.87 30.25 16.80
CA PRO A 374 -27.41 28.94 17.13
C PRO A 374 -27.54 28.01 15.91
N VAL A 375 -27.41 26.71 16.21
CA VAL A 375 -27.42 25.55 15.30
C VAL A 375 -28.77 25.32 14.62
#